data_AF-R9JTC8-F1
#
_entry.id   AF-R9JTC8-F1
#
_cell.length_a   1.000
_cell.length_b   1.000
_cell.length_c   1.000
_cell.angle_alpha   90.00
_cell.angle_beta   90.00
_cell.angle_gamma   90.00
#
_symmetry.space_group_name_H-M   'P 1'
#
loop_
_entity.id
_entity.type
_entity.pdbx_description
1 polymer ?
#
loop_
_entity_poly.entity_id
_entity_poly.type
_entity_poly.pdbx_seq_one_letter_code
_entity_poly.pdbx_strand_id
1 'polypeptide(L)'
;MKAEALVEETRFRGKVENMKKLTVLFLTCALVLGCAGCGGSGDDKDSGSDAANTNTSAESDADAQETDATSGEEGTDEKSEGVMTYEEYAAADVDTEVVVETYVQAKQSWWEDKATLYTQDKDGAYFIYDMPCSEEDYEKLVPGTKIKVTGFKAEWSGEFEIIDAEFEIQEGNYIAEAEDVTALLGKDELIDKQNMFVSFQGMTVEAAGQDEAGNDVPFLYSWDGSGQDGDDLYFNVSLDGETYTFTVESYLCDNTTDVYQAVKELKIGDTVDMEGFLYWYEGVNPHITSVTVK
;
A
#
# COMPACT_ATOMS: atom_id res chain seq x y z
N MET A 1 -6.63 -12.00 -46.64
CA MET A 1 -7.10 -11.60 -45.30
C MET A 1 -5.93 -11.47 -44.31
N LYS A 2 -4.89 -10.68 -44.66
CA LYS A 2 -3.73 -10.40 -43.79
C LYS A 2 -3.22 -8.95 -43.92
N ALA A 3 -4.03 -8.06 -44.50
CA ALA A 3 -3.64 -6.68 -44.77
C ALA A 3 -4.50 -5.63 -44.04
N GLU A 4 -5.54 -6.06 -43.30
CA GLU A 4 -6.43 -5.15 -42.56
C GLU A 4 -6.13 -5.10 -41.06
N ALA A 5 -5.39 -6.07 -40.51
CA ALA A 5 -4.97 -6.08 -39.11
C ALA A 5 -3.81 -5.11 -38.79
N LEU A 6 -3.12 -4.57 -39.80
CA LEU A 6 -1.96 -3.69 -39.62
C LEU A 6 -2.30 -2.18 -39.67
N VAL A 7 -3.56 -1.83 -39.98
CA VAL A 7 -4.01 -0.43 -40.08
C VAL A 7 -4.71 0.03 -38.79
N GLU A 8 -5.18 -0.89 -37.95
CA GLU A 8 -5.85 -0.57 -36.68
C GLU A 8 -4.85 -0.36 -35.52
N GLU A 9 -3.71 -1.07 -35.55
CA GLU A 9 -2.62 -0.94 -34.56
C GLU A 9 -1.90 0.43 -34.62
N THR A 10 -2.01 1.14 -35.76
CA THR A 10 -1.39 2.47 -35.92
C THR A 10 -2.31 3.62 -35.44
N ARG A 11 -3.57 3.34 -35.10
CA ARG A 11 -4.51 4.37 -34.62
C ARG A 11 -4.46 4.59 -33.10
N PHE A 12 -3.86 3.66 -32.36
CA PHE A 12 -3.74 3.70 -30.90
C PHE A 12 -2.41 4.32 -30.40
N ARG A 13 -1.47 4.66 -31.29
CA ARG A 13 -0.14 5.20 -30.94
C ARG A 13 0.16 6.54 -31.59
N GLY A 14 -0.64 7.55 -31.29
CA GLY A 14 -0.46 8.86 -31.93
C GLY A 14 -1.14 10.04 -31.25
N LYS A 15 -0.80 10.34 -29.99
CA LYS A 15 -0.71 11.74 -29.52
C LYS A 15 0.08 11.90 -28.21
N VAL A 16 1.40 11.72 -28.25
CA VAL A 16 2.30 12.57 -27.45
C VAL A 16 3.50 12.90 -28.35
N GLU A 17 3.54 14.17 -28.78
CA GLU A 17 4.64 14.71 -29.55
C GLU A 17 5.86 14.95 -28.65
N ASN A 18 7.01 14.41 -29.06
CA ASN A 18 8.36 14.93 -28.88
C ASN A 18 8.75 15.60 -27.54
N MET A 19 9.46 14.86 -26.69
CA MET A 19 10.62 15.45 -25.99
C MET A 19 11.77 14.46 -25.78
N LYS A 20 12.83 14.69 -26.57
CA LYS A 20 14.27 14.49 -26.34
C LYS A 20 14.71 13.26 -25.54
N LYS A 21 15.21 12.27 -26.31
CA LYS A 21 16.07 11.15 -25.89
C LYS A 21 17.12 11.58 -24.86
N LEU A 22 16.95 11.17 -23.61
CA LEU A 22 18.03 11.08 -22.63
C LEU A 22 18.51 9.62 -22.63
N THR A 23 19.72 9.41 -23.15
CA THR A 23 20.37 8.10 -23.16
C THR A 23 20.84 7.78 -21.75
N VAL A 24 20.14 6.88 -21.06
CA VAL A 24 20.60 6.29 -19.78
C VAL A 24 21.59 5.17 -20.11
N LEU A 25 22.80 5.34 -19.58
CA LEU A 25 23.94 4.44 -19.69
C LEU A 25 23.77 3.28 -18.69
N PHE A 26 23.56 2.06 -19.18
CA PHE A 26 23.55 0.84 -18.37
C PHE A 26 24.92 0.63 -17.70
N LEU A 27 24.97 0.74 -16.37
CA LEU A 27 26.13 0.34 -15.56
C LEU A 27 25.99 -1.14 -15.19
N THR A 28 26.69 -2.00 -15.92
CA THR A 28 26.84 -3.42 -15.63
C THR A 28 27.66 -3.66 -14.36
N CYS A 29 27.03 -4.11 -13.28
CA CYS A 29 27.72 -4.68 -12.11
C CYS A 29 28.06 -6.15 -12.37
N ALA A 30 29.36 -6.44 -12.51
CA ALA A 30 29.89 -7.80 -12.62
C ALA A 30 30.00 -8.44 -11.22
N LEU A 31 29.12 -9.41 -10.93
CA LEU A 31 29.25 -10.33 -9.80
C LEU A 31 30.29 -11.40 -10.12
N VAL A 32 31.42 -11.38 -9.41
CA VAL A 32 32.45 -12.42 -9.46
C VAL A 32 32.15 -13.46 -8.37
N LEU A 33 31.89 -14.69 -8.81
CA LEU A 33 31.81 -15.91 -7.99
C LEU A 33 33.17 -16.21 -7.32
N GLY A 34 33.16 -16.31 -5.99
CA GLY A 34 34.23 -16.86 -5.17
C GLY A 34 33.87 -18.26 -4.67
N CYS A 35 34.77 -19.22 -4.90
CA CYS A 35 34.56 -20.66 -4.76
C CYS A 35 34.35 -21.18 -3.32
N ALA A 36 33.74 -22.37 -3.30
CA ALA A 36 33.52 -23.29 -2.19
C ALA A 36 34.75 -23.56 -1.29
N GLY A 37 34.48 -23.67 0.02
CA GLY A 37 35.35 -24.25 1.04
C GLY A 37 34.58 -25.29 1.86
N CYS A 38 35.11 -26.51 1.92
CA CYS A 38 34.59 -27.71 2.57
C CYS A 38 34.62 -27.70 4.12
N GLY A 39 33.77 -28.56 4.69
CA GLY A 39 34.04 -29.32 5.92
C GLY A 39 33.26 -28.82 7.12
N GLY A 40 32.59 -29.63 7.94
CA GLY A 40 32.55 -31.08 8.06
C GLY A 40 31.57 -31.48 9.17
N SER A 41 31.32 -32.78 9.23
CA SER A 41 30.37 -33.51 10.07
C SER A 41 30.42 -33.24 11.57
N GLY A 42 29.29 -33.49 12.22
CA GLY A 42 29.19 -33.69 13.67
C GLY A 42 27.78 -34.14 14.08
N ASP A 43 27.53 -35.45 14.04
CA ASP A 43 26.55 -36.12 14.89
C ASP A 43 26.86 -35.80 16.36
N ASP A 44 25.86 -35.56 17.19
CA ASP A 44 25.73 -36.36 18.42
C ASP A 44 24.34 -36.22 19.08
N LYS A 45 23.76 -37.39 19.36
CA LYS A 45 22.68 -37.64 20.30
C LYS A 45 23.24 -37.51 21.72
N ASP A 46 22.45 -37.02 22.67
CA ASP A 46 22.30 -37.75 23.93
C ASP A 46 21.06 -37.33 24.75
N SER A 47 20.43 -38.36 25.31
CA SER A 47 19.62 -38.50 26.54
C SER A 47 19.07 -37.24 27.24
N GLY A 48 17.80 -37.17 27.64
CA GLY A 48 17.01 -38.23 28.27
C GLY A 48 17.26 -38.26 29.79
N SER A 49 16.37 -37.65 30.58
CA SER A 49 15.86 -38.20 31.85
C SER A 49 15.09 -37.15 32.66
N ASP A 50 13.93 -37.60 33.12
CA ASP A 50 12.99 -36.98 34.06
C ASP A 50 13.61 -36.39 35.33
N ALA A 51 13.00 -35.30 35.80
CA ALA A 51 12.81 -35.07 37.22
C ALA A 51 11.50 -34.30 37.46
N ALA A 52 10.62 -34.94 38.22
CA ALA A 52 9.31 -34.45 38.64
C ALA A 52 9.40 -33.12 39.41
N ASN A 53 8.40 -32.26 39.20
CA ASN A 53 8.01 -31.29 40.21
C ASN A 53 6.49 -31.07 40.22
N THR A 54 5.86 -31.64 41.24
CA THR A 54 4.52 -31.31 41.71
C THR A 54 4.60 -30.04 42.58
N ASN A 55 3.85 -28.98 42.27
CA ASN A 55 2.93 -28.38 43.23
C ASN A 55 2.18 -27.13 42.70
N THR A 56 0.90 -27.12 43.09
CA THR A 56 0.12 -25.95 43.54
C THR A 56 -0.41 -24.99 42.47
N SER A 57 -1.63 -25.30 42.01
CA SER A 57 -2.62 -24.28 41.67
C SER A 57 -3.16 -23.62 42.95
N ALA A 58 -3.05 -22.29 43.00
CA ALA A 58 -3.84 -21.42 43.85
C ALA A 58 -4.28 -20.22 43.00
N GLU A 59 -5.58 -19.99 42.99
CA GLU A 59 -6.30 -18.88 42.35
C GLU A 59 -5.83 -17.52 42.88
N SER A 60 -5.91 -16.47 42.06
CA SER A 60 -6.62 -15.22 42.41
C SER A 60 -6.64 -14.21 41.25
N ASP A 61 -7.78 -13.52 41.20
CA ASP A 61 -8.18 -12.38 40.36
C ASP A 61 -7.13 -11.29 40.13
N ALA A 62 -7.14 -10.71 38.93
CA ALA A 62 -6.84 -9.31 38.70
C ALA A 62 -7.41 -8.83 37.35
N ASP A 63 -8.58 -8.19 37.45
CA ASP A 63 -8.94 -6.91 36.83
C ASP A 63 -8.47 -6.66 35.38
N ALA A 64 -9.39 -6.88 34.43
CA ALA A 64 -9.31 -6.31 33.09
C ALA A 64 -9.69 -4.83 33.19
N GLN A 65 -8.68 -3.99 33.34
CA GLN A 65 -8.82 -2.54 33.27
C GLN A 65 -8.89 -2.14 31.78
N GLU A 66 -10.09 -1.81 31.31
CA GLU A 66 -10.29 -1.02 30.09
C GLU A 66 -9.43 0.24 30.17
N THR A 67 -8.46 0.36 29.27
CA THR A 67 -7.75 1.61 29.03
C THR A 67 -8.62 2.51 28.19
N ASP A 68 -9.24 3.44 28.91
CA ASP A 68 -9.96 4.62 28.47
C ASP A 68 -9.33 5.25 27.21
N ALA A 69 -10.14 5.34 26.16
CA ALA A 69 -9.83 6.09 24.95
C ALA A 69 -9.72 7.57 25.34
N THR A 70 -8.48 8.05 25.50
CA THR A 70 -8.21 9.48 25.56
C THR A 70 -8.64 10.10 24.23
N SER A 71 -9.80 10.76 24.28
CA SER A 71 -10.19 11.83 23.37
C SER A 71 -9.05 12.85 23.36
N GLY A 72 -8.15 12.74 22.39
CA GLY A 72 -7.15 13.76 22.10
C GLY A 72 -7.86 15.08 21.85
N GLU A 73 -7.45 16.13 22.55
CA GLU A 73 -7.76 17.49 22.14
C GLU A 73 -7.42 17.62 20.65
N GLU A 74 -8.35 18.12 19.84
CA GLU A 74 -8.06 18.60 18.49
C GLU A 74 -7.06 19.77 18.63
N GLY A 75 -5.77 19.42 18.70
CA GLY A 75 -4.69 20.36 18.55
C GLY A 75 -4.90 21.11 17.25
N THR A 76 -4.74 22.43 17.30
CA THR A 76 -4.69 23.24 16.09
C THR A 76 -3.63 22.66 15.17
N ASP A 77 -4.02 22.23 13.97
CA ASP A 77 -3.17 21.59 12.95
C ASP A 77 -2.26 22.62 12.26
N GLU A 78 -1.80 23.62 13.01
CA GLU A 78 -0.83 24.59 12.52
C GLU A 78 0.52 23.88 12.40
N LYS A 79 1.10 23.94 11.19
CA LYS A 79 2.41 23.37 10.91
C LYS A 79 3.48 24.04 11.77
N SER A 80 4.41 23.25 12.33
CA SER A 80 5.54 23.81 13.09
C SER A 80 6.52 24.60 12.19
N GLU A 81 7.44 25.36 12.82
CA GLU A 81 8.41 26.16 12.07
C GLU A 81 9.25 25.29 11.13
N GLY A 82 9.31 25.70 9.85
CA GLY A 82 10.04 24.99 8.80
C GLY A 82 9.31 23.79 8.20
N VAL A 83 8.07 23.53 8.61
CA VAL A 83 7.21 22.49 8.02
C VAL A 83 6.36 23.08 6.91
N MET A 84 6.29 22.38 5.78
CA MET A 84 5.49 22.74 4.63
C MET A 84 4.00 22.48 4.89
N THR A 85 3.14 23.33 4.34
CA THR A 85 1.74 22.99 4.10
C THR A 85 1.65 21.92 3.00
N TYR A 86 0.50 21.23 2.89
CA TYR A 86 0.32 20.27 1.80
C TYR A 86 0.42 20.94 0.41
N GLU A 87 -0.11 22.16 0.25
CA GLU A 87 -0.01 22.92 -1.01
C GLU A 87 1.46 23.19 -1.38
N GLU A 88 2.30 23.53 -0.40
CA GLU A 88 3.74 23.74 -0.62
C GLU A 88 4.45 22.42 -0.99
N TYR A 89 4.14 21.31 -0.32
CA TYR A 89 4.66 19.99 -0.67
C TYR A 89 4.22 19.55 -2.08
N ALA A 90 2.93 19.70 -2.40
CA ALA A 90 2.38 19.33 -3.70
C ALA A 90 3.03 20.13 -4.84
N ALA A 91 3.30 21.42 -4.61
CA ALA A 91 3.97 22.29 -5.56
C ALA A 91 5.51 22.13 -5.61
N ALA A 92 6.13 21.46 -4.63
CA ALA A 92 7.57 21.23 -4.62
C ALA A 92 8.01 20.36 -5.82
N ASP A 93 9.16 20.71 -6.40
CA ASP A 93 9.76 19.92 -7.47
C ASP A 93 10.23 18.56 -6.94
N VAL A 94 10.24 17.54 -7.80
CA VAL A 94 10.91 16.26 -7.52
C VAL A 94 12.41 16.51 -7.26
N ASP A 95 13.04 15.67 -6.44
CA ASP A 95 14.42 15.76 -5.97
C ASP A 95 14.69 16.93 -5.01
N THR A 96 13.64 17.51 -4.41
CA THR A 96 13.78 18.55 -3.38
C THR A 96 13.55 18.01 -1.98
N GLU A 97 14.30 18.55 -1.02
CA GLU A 97 14.09 18.23 0.40
C GLU A 97 12.75 18.83 0.85
N VAL A 98 11.93 18.00 1.50
CA VAL A 98 10.62 18.35 2.02
C VAL A 98 10.55 18.02 3.50
N VAL A 99 9.85 18.86 4.26
CA VAL A 99 9.61 18.65 5.69
C VAL A 99 8.11 18.75 5.91
N VAL A 100 7.47 17.66 6.32
CA VAL A 100 6.02 17.57 6.50
C VAL A 100 5.67 17.09 7.90
N GLU A 101 4.51 17.49 8.40
CA GLU A 101 3.86 16.89 9.56
C GLU A 101 2.59 16.21 9.08
N THR A 102 2.47 14.92 9.37
CA THR A 102 1.42 14.04 8.84
C THR A 102 1.04 13.01 9.90
N TYR A 103 -0.04 12.28 9.68
CA TYR A 103 -0.53 11.26 10.59
C TYR A 103 -0.56 9.91 9.88
N VAL A 104 -0.02 8.87 10.52
CA VAL A 104 -0.04 7.52 9.96
C VAL A 104 -1.48 7.07 9.76
N GLN A 105 -1.81 6.58 8.58
CA GLN A 105 -3.14 6.02 8.28
C GLN A 105 -3.07 4.50 8.12
N ALA A 106 -2.01 3.99 7.48
CA ALA A 106 -1.76 2.57 7.40
C ALA A 106 -0.26 2.26 7.27
N LYS A 107 0.09 1.06 7.73
CA LYS A 107 1.40 0.47 7.57
C LYS A 107 1.38 -0.41 6.33
N GLN A 108 2.01 0.02 5.25
CA GLN A 108 2.02 -0.74 4.00
C GLN A 108 3.00 -1.92 4.12
N SER A 109 4.15 -1.72 4.74
CA SER A 109 5.12 -2.80 4.95
C SER A 109 6.23 -2.44 5.93
N TRP A 110 6.94 -3.48 6.39
CA TRP A 110 8.21 -3.34 7.10
C TRP A 110 9.15 -4.51 6.82
N TRP A 111 10.35 -4.20 6.36
CA TRP A 111 11.44 -5.17 6.13
C TRP A 111 12.78 -4.47 6.29
N GLU A 112 13.82 -5.22 6.66
CA GLU A 112 15.21 -4.70 6.75
C GLU A 112 15.33 -3.36 7.51
N ASP A 113 14.60 -3.21 8.62
CA ASP A 113 14.54 -1.98 9.44
C ASP A 113 14.07 -0.73 8.65
N LYS A 114 13.14 -0.92 7.71
CA LYS A 114 12.52 0.15 6.93
C LYS A 114 11.01 0.00 6.90
N ALA A 115 10.30 1.11 7.04
CA ALA A 115 8.85 1.18 7.00
C ALA A 115 8.37 1.92 5.74
N THR A 116 7.33 1.39 5.10
CA THR A 116 6.56 2.10 4.09
C THR A 116 5.16 2.38 4.63
N LEU A 117 4.72 3.63 4.56
CA LEU A 117 3.53 4.12 5.25
C LEU A 117 2.65 4.95 4.34
N TYR A 118 1.34 4.74 4.45
CA TYR A 118 0.36 5.73 4.05
C TYR A 118 0.16 6.71 5.20
N THR A 119 0.32 8.00 4.91
CA THR A 119 0.09 9.06 5.88
C THR A 119 -0.75 10.18 5.28
N GLN A 120 -1.51 10.87 6.13
CA GLN A 120 -2.42 11.91 5.68
C GLN A 120 -2.63 12.95 6.78
N ASP A 121 -2.69 14.22 6.37
CA ASP A 121 -3.21 15.31 7.19
C ASP A 121 -4.58 15.77 6.65
N LYS A 122 -5.12 16.87 7.17
CA LYS A 122 -6.45 17.37 6.77
C LYS A 122 -6.50 17.91 5.34
N ASP A 123 -5.36 18.21 4.73
CA ASP A 123 -5.26 18.88 3.44
C ASP A 123 -4.82 17.90 2.33
N GLY A 124 -4.07 16.84 2.66
CA GLY A 124 -3.67 15.82 1.70
C GLY A 124 -2.80 14.70 2.28
N ALA A 125 -2.33 13.81 1.40
CA ALA A 125 -1.63 12.59 1.77
C ALA A 125 -0.20 12.49 1.22
N TYR A 126 0.59 11.69 1.92
CA TYR A 126 2.00 11.47 1.65
C TYR A 126 2.29 9.97 1.76
N PHE A 127 2.85 9.40 0.71
CA PHE A 127 3.41 8.05 0.74
C PHE A 127 4.86 8.12 1.17
N ILE A 128 5.18 7.55 2.32
CA ILE A 128 6.54 7.51 2.85
C ILE A 128 7.12 6.16 2.49
N TYR A 129 8.15 6.13 1.65
CA TYR A 129 8.70 4.90 1.11
C TYR A 129 10.04 4.56 1.76
N ASP A 130 10.16 3.32 2.23
CA ASP A 130 11.42 2.70 2.66
C ASP A 130 12.20 3.50 3.75
N MET A 131 11.45 4.21 4.61
CA MET A 131 12.00 5.07 5.66
C MET A 131 12.66 4.22 6.76
N PRO A 132 13.94 4.45 7.11
CA PRO A 132 14.58 3.79 8.24
C PRO A 132 13.73 3.86 9.52
N CYS A 133 13.42 2.69 10.08
CA CYS A 133 12.51 2.55 11.21
C CYS A 133 12.82 1.27 11.99
N SER A 134 13.21 1.41 13.26
CA SER A 134 13.42 0.28 14.15
C SER A 134 12.10 -0.47 14.39
N GLU A 135 12.14 -1.76 14.72
CA GLU A 135 10.93 -2.52 15.08
C GLU A 135 10.17 -1.85 16.23
N GLU A 136 10.88 -1.37 17.26
CA GLU A 136 10.29 -0.69 18.42
C GLU A 136 9.54 0.60 18.03
N ASP A 137 10.09 1.38 17.10
CA ASP A 137 9.43 2.59 16.63
C ASP A 137 8.30 2.27 15.67
N TYR A 138 8.49 1.28 14.79
CA TYR A 138 7.46 0.81 13.87
C TYR A 138 6.21 0.35 14.62
N GLU A 139 6.36 -0.35 15.75
CA GLU A 139 5.23 -0.72 16.63
C GLU A 139 4.41 0.49 17.10
N LYS A 140 5.05 1.66 17.33
CA LYS A 140 4.40 2.90 17.77
C LYS A 140 3.67 3.66 16.64
N LEU A 141 3.98 3.36 15.38
CA LEU A 141 3.40 4.02 14.20
C LEU A 141 2.00 3.47 13.86
N VAL A 142 1.08 3.47 14.83
CA VAL A 142 -0.30 3.04 14.64
C VAL A 142 -1.15 4.12 13.94
N PRO A 143 -2.32 3.78 13.36
CA PRO A 143 -3.21 4.78 12.77
C PRO A 143 -3.50 5.94 13.73
N GLY A 144 -3.36 7.16 13.21
CA GLY A 144 -3.50 8.39 13.94
C GLY A 144 -2.21 8.94 14.56
N THR A 145 -1.10 8.18 14.62
CA THR A 145 0.15 8.70 15.19
C THR A 145 0.68 9.86 14.35
N LYS A 146 0.87 11.03 14.97
CA LYS A 146 1.50 12.19 14.34
C LYS A 146 3.01 11.97 14.20
N ILE A 147 3.54 12.22 13.01
CA ILE A 147 4.98 12.21 12.73
C ILE A 147 5.39 13.47 11.97
N LYS A 148 6.58 13.98 12.28
CA LYS A 148 7.31 14.92 11.43
C LYS A 148 8.30 14.14 10.60
N VAL A 149 8.31 14.39 9.29
CA VAL A 149 9.12 13.65 8.32
C VAL A 149 9.95 14.63 7.54
N THR A 150 11.26 14.38 7.45
CA THR A 150 12.19 15.11 6.57
C THR A 150 12.76 14.13 5.58
N GLY A 151 12.65 14.41 4.28
CA GLY A 151 13.15 13.52 3.23
C GLY A 151 13.15 14.22 1.89
N PHE A 152 13.17 13.46 0.79
CA PHE A 152 13.15 14.00 -0.56
C PHE A 152 11.89 13.58 -1.29
N LYS A 153 11.25 14.54 -1.97
CA LYS A 153 10.12 14.24 -2.86
C LYS A 153 10.64 13.48 -4.08
N ALA A 154 10.09 12.29 -4.32
CA ALA A 154 10.38 11.45 -5.47
C ALA A 154 9.11 11.22 -6.31
N GLU A 155 9.30 10.71 -7.51
CA GLU A 155 8.22 10.18 -8.35
C GLU A 155 8.60 8.80 -8.88
N TRP A 156 7.72 7.82 -8.69
CA TRP A 156 7.87 6.47 -9.19
C TRP A 156 6.61 6.03 -9.91
N SER A 157 6.71 5.83 -11.23
CA SER A 157 5.61 5.32 -12.07
C SER A 157 4.31 6.14 -11.95
N GLY A 158 4.42 7.43 -11.69
CA GLY A 158 3.34 8.38 -11.50
C GLY A 158 2.96 8.64 -10.05
N GLU A 159 3.50 7.87 -9.10
CA GLU A 159 3.29 8.09 -7.66
C GLU A 159 4.31 9.05 -7.07
N PHE A 160 3.84 10.05 -6.33
CA PHE A 160 4.69 10.91 -5.51
C PHE A 160 4.93 10.29 -4.15
N GLU A 161 6.21 10.20 -3.79
CA GLU A 161 6.69 9.57 -2.57
C GLU A 161 7.63 10.51 -1.81
N ILE A 162 7.82 10.25 -0.52
CA ILE A 162 8.92 10.81 0.27
C ILE A 162 9.91 9.68 0.56
N ILE A 163 11.12 9.81 0.02
CA ILE A 163 12.21 8.84 0.16
C ILE A 163 13.36 9.42 1.00
N ASP A 164 14.34 8.58 1.32
CA ASP A 164 15.53 8.96 2.11
C ASP A 164 15.15 9.74 3.38
N ALA A 165 14.06 9.30 4.01
CA ALA A 165 13.39 10.05 5.05
C ALA A 165 13.93 9.73 6.46
N GLU A 166 13.86 10.71 7.34
CA GLU A 166 13.96 10.56 8.78
C GLU A 166 12.66 11.06 9.42
N PHE A 167 12.31 10.54 10.60
CA PHE A 167 11.08 10.93 11.28
C PHE A 167 11.24 11.15 12.78
N GLU A 168 10.33 11.96 13.32
CA GLU A 168 10.14 12.18 14.74
C GLU A 168 8.66 11.97 15.09
N ILE A 169 8.36 11.11 16.07
CA ILE A 169 7.01 10.97 16.61
C ILE A 169 6.69 12.22 17.43
N GLN A 170 5.51 12.80 17.20
CA GLN A 170 5.03 14.00 17.89
C GLN A 170 3.71 13.73 18.63
N GLU A 171 3.34 14.63 19.53
CA GLU A 171 2.00 14.65 20.10
C GLU A 171 0.98 15.11 19.05
N GLY A 172 -0.11 14.35 18.91
CA GLY A 172 -1.20 14.64 17.99
C GLY A 172 -1.92 13.37 17.57
N ASN A 173 -3.17 13.52 17.13
CA ASN A 173 -3.94 12.40 16.60
C ASN A 173 -4.90 12.86 15.50
N TYR A 174 -4.89 12.15 14.36
CA TYR A 174 -5.85 12.35 13.29
C TYR A 174 -5.96 11.10 12.42
N ILE A 175 -7.19 10.60 12.25
CA ILE A 175 -7.53 9.52 11.34
C ILE A 175 -8.40 10.11 10.23
N ALA A 176 -8.00 9.93 8.99
CA ALA A 176 -8.73 10.44 7.83
C ALA A 176 -10.04 9.66 7.63
N GLU A 177 -11.10 10.38 7.27
CA GLU A 177 -12.31 9.77 6.71
C GLU A 177 -12.09 9.54 5.22
N ALA A 178 -12.64 8.44 4.68
CA ALA A 178 -12.52 8.12 3.26
C ALA A 178 -13.21 9.18 2.39
N GLU A 179 -12.46 9.84 1.51
CA GLU A 179 -13.04 10.78 0.53
C GLU A 179 -13.69 10.00 -0.62
N ASP A 180 -14.97 10.24 -0.92
CA ASP A 180 -15.63 9.64 -2.08
C ASP A 180 -15.11 10.26 -3.39
N VAL A 181 -14.30 9.47 -4.11
CA VAL A 181 -13.71 9.85 -5.39
C VAL A 181 -14.35 9.12 -6.58
N THR A 182 -15.49 8.45 -6.37
CA THR A 182 -16.21 7.69 -7.41
C THR A 182 -16.46 8.54 -8.65
N ALA A 183 -16.88 9.79 -8.44
CA ALA A 183 -17.17 10.72 -9.53
C ALA A 183 -15.92 11.23 -10.28
N LEU A 184 -14.70 10.96 -9.78
CA LEU A 184 -13.44 11.33 -10.40
C LEU A 184 -12.82 10.20 -11.24
N LEU A 185 -13.36 8.98 -11.16
CA LEU A 185 -12.93 7.88 -12.01
C LEU A 185 -12.98 8.26 -13.51
N GLY A 186 -11.89 7.95 -14.22
CA GLY A 186 -11.73 8.28 -15.64
C GLY A 186 -11.39 9.74 -15.94
N LYS A 187 -11.18 10.59 -14.92
CA LYS A 187 -10.86 12.01 -15.08
C LYS A 187 -9.43 12.33 -14.68
N ASP A 188 -8.87 13.35 -15.33
CA ASP A 188 -7.49 13.80 -15.09
C ASP A 188 -7.29 14.31 -13.66
N GLU A 189 -8.33 14.87 -13.02
CA GLU A 189 -8.27 15.43 -11.67
C GLU A 189 -8.14 14.38 -10.55
N LEU A 190 -8.30 13.08 -10.84
CA LEU A 190 -8.19 12.03 -9.82
C LEU A 190 -6.76 11.93 -9.25
N ILE A 191 -5.73 12.26 -10.05
CA ILE A 191 -4.33 12.25 -9.61
C ILE A 191 -4.08 13.22 -8.44
N ASP A 192 -4.85 14.30 -8.34
CA ASP A 192 -4.72 15.29 -7.27
C ASP A 192 -5.12 14.73 -5.89
N LYS A 193 -5.67 13.50 -5.86
CA LYS A 193 -6.08 12.77 -4.65
C LYS A 193 -5.15 11.60 -4.29
N GLN A 194 -4.01 11.48 -4.98
CA GLN A 194 -3.09 10.37 -4.80
C GLN A 194 -2.67 10.20 -3.33
N ASN A 195 -2.47 8.94 -2.93
CA ASN A 195 -2.11 8.49 -1.59
C ASN A 195 -3.18 8.69 -0.50
N MET A 196 -4.25 9.45 -0.80
CA MET A 196 -5.31 9.70 0.18
C MET A 196 -6.11 8.43 0.45
N PHE A 197 -6.65 8.35 1.66
CA PHE A 197 -7.68 7.40 2.00
C PHE A 197 -9.00 7.81 1.31
N VAL A 198 -9.51 6.94 0.44
CA VAL A 198 -10.61 7.23 -0.47
C VAL A 198 -11.66 6.12 -0.46
N SER A 199 -12.85 6.42 -0.97
CA SER A 199 -13.91 5.45 -1.23
C SER A 199 -14.39 5.47 -2.68
N PHE A 200 -14.87 4.32 -3.12
CA PHE A 200 -15.50 4.08 -4.41
C PHE A 200 -16.84 3.38 -4.17
N GLN A 201 -17.95 3.94 -4.67
CA GLN A 201 -19.29 3.53 -4.28
C GLN A 201 -20.12 3.02 -5.47
N GLY A 202 -20.89 1.97 -5.23
CA GLY A 202 -21.88 1.45 -6.18
C GLY A 202 -21.26 0.84 -7.44
N MET A 203 -20.03 0.32 -7.33
CA MET A 203 -19.29 -0.25 -8.44
C MET A 203 -19.78 -1.68 -8.71
N THR A 204 -19.82 -2.11 -9.97
CA THR A 204 -20.25 -3.47 -10.33
C THR A 204 -19.04 -4.37 -10.54
N VAL A 205 -18.97 -5.53 -9.88
CA VAL A 205 -17.88 -6.50 -10.08
C VAL A 205 -17.94 -7.10 -11.49
N GLU A 206 -16.82 -7.08 -12.20
CA GLU A 206 -16.66 -7.62 -13.54
C GLU A 206 -15.73 -8.85 -13.54
N ALA A 207 -15.63 -9.53 -14.68
CA ALA A 207 -14.61 -10.56 -14.85
C ALA A 207 -13.20 -9.95 -14.76
N ALA A 208 -12.37 -10.49 -13.86
CA ALA A 208 -10.96 -10.15 -13.74
C ALA A 208 -10.07 -10.94 -14.72
N GLY A 209 -10.48 -12.17 -15.03
CA GLY A 209 -9.78 -13.06 -15.95
C GLY A 209 -10.52 -14.38 -16.10
N GLN A 210 -9.80 -15.44 -16.45
CA GLN A 210 -10.36 -16.78 -16.61
C GLN A 210 -9.56 -17.83 -15.84
N ASP A 211 -10.26 -18.83 -15.32
CA ASP A 211 -9.64 -20.02 -14.71
C ASP A 211 -9.03 -20.96 -15.78
N GLU A 212 -8.37 -22.03 -15.33
CA GLU A 212 -7.79 -23.04 -16.24
C GLU A 212 -8.82 -23.73 -17.16
N ALA A 213 -10.10 -23.71 -16.79
CA ALA A 213 -11.20 -24.27 -17.56
C ALA A 213 -11.83 -23.24 -18.53
N GLY A 214 -11.36 -21.99 -18.52
CA GLY A 214 -11.84 -20.89 -19.34
C GLY A 214 -13.12 -20.24 -18.84
N ASN A 215 -13.48 -20.43 -17.56
CA ASN A 215 -14.61 -19.73 -16.94
C ASN A 215 -14.16 -18.38 -16.42
N ASP A 216 -14.99 -17.36 -16.57
CA ASP A 216 -14.73 -16.03 -16.02
C ASP A 216 -14.70 -16.08 -14.48
N VAL A 217 -13.71 -15.42 -13.90
CA VAL A 217 -13.51 -15.33 -12.45
C VAL A 217 -13.54 -13.86 -11.99
N PRO A 218 -14.04 -13.57 -10.78
CA PRO A 218 -14.19 -12.20 -10.28
C PRO A 218 -12.88 -11.57 -9.80
N PHE A 219 -11.84 -12.38 -9.54
CA PHE A 219 -10.52 -11.91 -9.12
C PHE A 219 -9.42 -12.87 -9.64
N LEU A 220 -8.18 -12.40 -9.58
CA LEU A 220 -6.95 -13.14 -9.86
C LEU A 220 -5.97 -13.02 -8.69
N TYR A 221 -5.17 -14.06 -8.46
CA TYR A 221 -3.96 -13.94 -7.64
C TYR A 221 -2.82 -13.43 -8.52
N SER A 222 -2.17 -12.34 -8.12
CA SER A 222 -1.28 -11.54 -8.96
C SER A 222 -1.96 -10.96 -10.20
N TRP A 223 -1.37 -9.91 -10.79
CA TRP A 223 -1.96 -9.15 -11.89
C TRP A 223 -2.30 -9.97 -13.14
N ASP A 224 -1.63 -11.11 -13.37
CA ASP A 224 -1.79 -11.98 -14.52
C ASP A 224 -2.42 -13.36 -14.19
N GLY A 225 -2.83 -13.58 -12.94
CA GLY A 225 -3.37 -14.86 -12.49
C GLY A 225 -2.32 -15.96 -12.25
N SER A 226 -1.03 -15.63 -12.25
CA SER A 226 0.05 -16.59 -11.95
C SER A 226 0.29 -16.84 -10.45
N GLY A 227 -0.36 -16.05 -9.58
CA GLY A 227 -0.16 -16.11 -8.14
C GLY A 227 -0.90 -17.24 -7.44
N GLN A 228 -0.85 -17.20 -6.11
CA GLN A 228 -1.42 -18.14 -5.18
C GLN A 228 -2.00 -17.46 -3.95
N ASP A 229 -2.69 -18.21 -3.09
CA ASP A 229 -3.18 -17.67 -1.81
C ASP A 229 -2.02 -17.11 -0.97
N GLY A 230 -2.15 -15.85 -0.57
CA GLY A 230 -1.10 -15.06 0.06
C GLY A 230 -0.60 -13.91 -0.82
N ASP A 231 -0.71 -14.03 -2.14
CA ASP A 231 -0.32 -12.98 -3.09
C ASP A 231 -1.45 -11.95 -3.27
N ASP A 232 -1.13 -10.81 -3.87
CA ASP A 232 -2.09 -9.73 -4.14
C ASP A 232 -3.32 -10.23 -4.90
N LEU A 233 -4.49 -9.67 -4.59
CA LEU A 233 -5.71 -9.93 -5.33
C LEU A 233 -6.02 -8.79 -6.27
N TYR A 234 -6.15 -9.10 -7.56
CA TYR A 234 -6.58 -8.16 -8.58
C TYR A 234 -8.01 -8.47 -8.98
N PHE A 235 -8.88 -7.47 -8.98
CA PHE A 235 -10.27 -7.62 -9.39
C PHE A 235 -10.74 -6.42 -10.21
N ASN A 236 -11.71 -6.66 -11.08
CA ASN A 236 -12.25 -5.63 -11.95
C ASN A 236 -13.61 -5.17 -11.45
N VAL A 237 -13.83 -3.87 -11.52
CA VAL A 237 -15.12 -3.25 -11.26
C VAL A 237 -15.48 -2.26 -12.35
N SER A 238 -16.76 -2.02 -12.56
CA SER A 238 -17.24 -1.06 -13.55
C SER A 238 -18.16 0.00 -12.98
N LEU A 239 -18.11 1.17 -13.62
CA LEU A 239 -19.02 2.28 -13.41
C LEU A 239 -19.33 2.90 -14.76
N ASP A 240 -20.61 3.14 -15.05
CA ASP A 240 -21.08 3.77 -16.30
C ASP A 240 -20.52 3.14 -17.60
N GLY A 241 -20.20 1.84 -17.56
CA GLY A 241 -19.71 1.07 -18.71
C GLY A 241 -18.20 1.12 -18.91
N GLU A 242 -17.45 1.77 -18.01
CA GLU A 242 -15.99 1.74 -17.96
C GLU A 242 -15.52 0.78 -16.86
N THR A 243 -14.45 0.02 -17.14
CA THR A 243 -13.89 -0.98 -16.23
C THR A 243 -12.56 -0.49 -15.65
N TYR A 244 -12.39 -0.72 -14.36
CA TYR A 244 -11.24 -0.34 -13.55
C TYR A 244 -10.70 -1.59 -12.85
N THR A 245 -9.37 -1.67 -12.70
CA THR A 245 -8.70 -2.76 -11.99
C THR A 245 -8.21 -2.27 -10.65
N PHE A 246 -8.67 -2.90 -9.58
CA PHE A 246 -8.32 -2.58 -8.19
C PHE A 246 -7.56 -3.75 -7.56
N THR A 247 -6.79 -3.44 -6.51
CA THR A 247 -5.83 -4.37 -5.91
C THR A 247 -6.06 -4.46 -4.41
N VAL A 248 -6.09 -5.68 -3.85
CA VAL A 248 -5.82 -5.90 -2.42
C VAL A 248 -4.35 -6.32 -2.33
N GLU A 249 -3.51 -5.38 -1.91
CA GLU A 249 -2.06 -5.55 -1.79
C GLU A 249 -1.73 -6.40 -0.57
N SER A 250 -1.00 -7.50 -0.77
CA SER A 250 -0.74 -8.52 0.26
C SER A 250 0.13 -8.03 1.41
N TYR A 251 1.05 -7.09 1.18
CA TYR A 251 1.85 -6.50 2.26
C TYR A 251 1.01 -5.63 3.21
N LEU A 252 -0.03 -4.99 2.69
CA LEU A 252 -0.94 -4.15 3.47
C LEU A 252 -2.11 -4.95 4.05
N CYS A 253 -2.61 -5.94 3.30
CA CYS A 253 -3.80 -6.72 3.61
C CYS A 253 -3.55 -8.20 3.30
N ASP A 254 -2.87 -8.89 4.22
CA ASP A 254 -2.52 -10.30 4.05
C ASP A 254 -3.76 -11.22 3.94
N ASN A 255 -3.50 -12.50 3.64
CA ASN A 255 -4.56 -13.48 3.43
C ASN A 255 -5.40 -13.81 4.68
N THR A 256 -5.11 -13.23 5.84
CA THR A 256 -5.91 -13.37 7.05
C THR A 256 -6.88 -12.20 7.27
N THR A 257 -6.75 -11.13 6.48
CA THR A 257 -7.59 -9.93 6.61
C THR A 257 -9.00 -10.11 6.04
N ASP A 258 -9.96 -9.38 6.61
CA ASP A 258 -11.37 -9.43 6.19
C ASP A 258 -11.55 -9.01 4.73
N VAL A 259 -10.83 -7.98 4.26
CA VAL A 259 -10.91 -7.50 2.87
C VAL A 259 -10.43 -8.55 1.87
N TYR A 260 -9.34 -9.25 2.20
CA TYR A 260 -8.80 -10.30 1.34
C TYR A 260 -9.80 -11.46 1.20
N GLN A 261 -10.44 -11.85 2.31
CA GLN A 261 -11.50 -12.87 2.28
C GLN A 261 -12.76 -12.36 1.55
N ALA A 262 -13.13 -11.09 1.73
CA ALA A 262 -14.28 -10.49 1.05
C ALA A 262 -14.11 -10.52 -0.48
N VAL A 263 -12.91 -10.18 -1.00
CA VAL A 263 -12.62 -10.25 -2.44
C VAL A 263 -12.71 -11.68 -2.97
N LYS A 264 -12.26 -12.67 -2.20
CA LYS A 264 -12.37 -14.09 -2.57
C LYS A 264 -13.82 -14.60 -2.65
N GLU A 265 -14.75 -13.93 -1.98
CA GLU A 265 -16.17 -14.27 -1.96
C GLU A 265 -17.01 -13.51 -3.01
N LEU A 266 -16.41 -12.52 -3.69
CA LEU A 266 -17.09 -11.73 -4.73
C LEU A 266 -17.64 -12.60 -5.86
N LYS A 267 -18.69 -12.10 -6.49
CA LYS A 267 -19.28 -12.67 -7.71
C LYS A 267 -19.37 -11.60 -8.76
N ILE A 268 -19.17 -12.00 -10.01
CA ILE A 268 -19.41 -11.14 -11.16
C ILE A 268 -20.88 -10.66 -11.13
N GLY A 269 -21.07 -9.35 -11.21
CA GLY A 269 -22.36 -8.67 -11.10
C GLY A 269 -22.74 -8.20 -9.70
N ASP A 270 -21.96 -8.52 -8.66
CA ASP A 270 -22.17 -7.94 -7.34
C ASP A 270 -21.98 -6.42 -7.39
N THR A 271 -22.76 -5.68 -6.61
CA THR A 271 -22.54 -4.25 -6.40
C THR A 271 -21.76 -4.06 -5.11
N VAL A 272 -20.66 -3.32 -5.16
CA VAL A 272 -19.75 -3.12 -4.03
C VAL A 272 -19.47 -1.65 -3.76
N ASP A 273 -19.29 -1.33 -2.48
CA ASP A 273 -18.58 -0.14 -2.03
C ASP A 273 -17.20 -0.57 -1.51
N MET A 274 -16.18 0.25 -1.72
CA MET A 274 -14.81 -0.06 -1.38
C MET A 274 -14.13 1.15 -0.77
N GLU A 275 -13.19 0.91 0.14
CA GLU A 275 -12.31 1.93 0.71
C GLU A 275 -10.86 1.46 0.63
N GLY A 276 -9.93 2.40 0.53
CA GLY A 276 -8.50 2.11 0.42
C GLY A 276 -7.67 3.35 0.19
N PHE A 277 -6.41 3.15 -0.18
CA PHE A 277 -5.49 4.23 -0.50
C PHE A 277 -5.34 4.39 -2.01
N LEU A 278 -5.42 5.63 -2.50
CA LEU A 278 -5.33 5.93 -3.94
C LEU A 278 -3.89 5.85 -4.45
N TYR A 279 -3.41 4.63 -4.62
CA TYR A 279 -2.09 4.31 -5.16
C TYR A 279 -2.01 4.47 -6.68
N TRP A 280 -0.79 4.63 -7.21
CA TRP A 280 -0.54 4.88 -8.63
C TRP A 280 0.62 4.05 -9.17
N TYR A 281 0.40 3.38 -10.29
CA TYR A 281 1.44 2.69 -11.03
C TYR A 281 1.10 2.67 -12.52
N GLU A 282 1.70 3.60 -13.26
CA GLU A 282 1.37 3.92 -14.66
C GLU A 282 -0.13 4.24 -14.87
N GLY A 283 -0.84 4.61 -13.81
CA GLY A 283 -2.29 4.81 -13.77
C GLY A 283 -2.87 4.52 -12.38
N VAL A 284 -4.17 4.79 -12.22
CA VAL A 284 -4.92 4.51 -10.98
C VAL A 284 -4.83 3.02 -10.63
N ASN A 285 -4.31 2.69 -9.46
CA ASN A 285 -4.22 1.32 -8.97
C ASN A 285 -4.43 1.25 -7.44
N PRO A 286 -5.62 1.56 -6.92
CA PRO A 286 -5.81 1.73 -5.48
C PRO A 286 -5.56 0.44 -4.70
N HIS A 287 -4.95 0.59 -3.53
CA HIS A 287 -4.80 -0.48 -2.53
C HIS A 287 -6.04 -0.51 -1.64
N ILE A 288 -6.93 -1.45 -1.93
CA ILE A 288 -8.22 -1.62 -1.27
C ILE A 288 -8.05 -2.34 0.05
N THR A 289 -8.55 -1.71 1.11
CA THR A 289 -8.47 -2.20 2.49
C THR A 289 -9.84 -2.59 3.07
N SER A 290 -10.93 -2.28 2.36
CA SER A 290 -12.30 -2.67 2.72
C SER A 290 -13.16 -2.87 1.48
N VAL A 291 -14.01 -3.91 1.50
CA VAL A 291 -15.02 -4.17 0.47
C VAL A 291 -16.35 -4.50 1.17
N THR A 292 -17.42 -3.83 0.77
CA THR A 292 -18.79 -4.09 1.24
C THR A 292 -19.68 -4.44 0.05
N VAL A 293 -20.21 -5.66 0.03
CA VAL A 293 -21.20 -6.11 -0.96
C VAL A 293 -22.59 -5.60 -0.55
N LYS A 294 -23.35 -5.07 -1.52
CA LYS A 294 -24.71 -4.51 -1.33
C LYS A 294 -25.84 -5.49 -1.58
#